data_AF-A0A0C1JZ96-F1
#
_entry.id   AF-A0A0C1JZ96-F1
#
_cell.length_a   1.000
_cell.length_b   1.000
_cell.length_c   1.000
_cell.angle_alpha   90.00
_cell.angle_beta   90.00
_cell.angle_gamma   90.00
#
_symmetry.space_group_name_H-M   'P 1'
#
loop_
_entity.id
_entity.type
_entity.pdbx_description
1 polymer ?
#
loop_
_entity_poly.entity_id
_entity_poly.type
_entity_poly.pdbx_seq_one_letter_code
_entity_poly.pdbx_strand_id
1 'polypeptide(L)'
;MYVATAVCPRSGQAEGMILPFLNSQGVEILLKQVSQSLPASSHALLILDRASYHTSKTLKVPSNIHLLFLPPYSPELNPVENLWHYLCSHFWSNRIYRGYKELEKMAIASWRKVCLEEKRMKSLCAVSYA
;
A
#
# COMPACT_ATOMS: atom_id res chain seq x y z
N MET A 1 10.42 10.76 3.78
CA MET A 1 10.29 9.29 3.74
C MET A 1 8.83 8.98 3.47
N TYR A 2 8.57 8.09 2.53
CA TYR A 2 7.22 7.65 2.19
C TYR A 2 7.10 6.15 2.45
N VAL A 3 5.91 5.71 2.83
CA VAL A 3 5.55 4.30 2.92
C VAL A 3 4.52 4.04 1.84
N ALA A 4 4.81 3.12 0.93
CA ALA A 4 3.85 2.65 -0.07
C ALA A 4 3.41 1.23 0.28
N THR A 5 2.14 0.90 0.09
CA THR A 5 1.59 -0.41 0.45
C THR A 5 0.50 -0.83 -0.50
N ALA A 6 0.51 -2.12 -0.86
CA ALA A 6 -0.60 -2.81 -1.52
C ALA A 6 -1.10 -3.91 -0.59
N VAL A 7 -2.42 -4.07 -0.50
CA VAL A 7 -3.05 -5.08 0.36
C VAL A 7 -4.08 -5.84 -0.47
N CYS A 8 -4.18 -7.15 -0.27
CA CYS A 8 -5.30 -7.96 -0.74
C CYS A 8 -6.27 -8.17 0.43
N PRO A 9 -7.44 -7.49 0.47
CA PRO A 9 -8.41 -7.63 1.55
C PRO A 9 -8.91 -9.06 1.76
N ARG A 10 -8.94 -9.87 0.69
CA ARG A 10 -9.42 -11.25 0.75
C ARG A 10 -8.43 -12.18 1.43
N SER A 11 -7.16 -12.12 1.07
CA SER A 11 -6.12 -13.00 1.63
C SER A 11 -5.46 -12.42 2.88
N GLY A 12 -5.52 -11.10 3.08
CA GLY A 12 -4.77 -10.39 4.12
C GLY A 12 -3.29 -10.19 3.77
N GLN A 13 -2.83 -10.64 2.60
CA GLN A 13 -1.47 -10.43 2.12
C GLN A 13 -1.23 -8.94 1.89
N ALA A 14 -0.07 -8.45 2.29
CA ALA A 14 0.34 -7.07 2.10
C ALA A 14 1.80 -6.99 1.62
N GLU A 15 2.06 -6.08 0.69
CA GLU A 15 3.39 -5.71 0.21
C GLU A 15 3.67 -4.25 0.57
N GLY A 16 4.86 -3.95 1.07
CA GLY A 16 5.21 -2.62 1.53
C GLY A 16 6.62 -2.21 1.13
N MET A 17 6.81 -0.90 0.92
CA MET A 17 8.11 -0.31 0.57
C MET A 17 8.31 1.03 1.25
N ILE A 18 9.54 1.28 1.71
CA ILE A 18 10.00 2.63 2.09
C ILE A 18 10.61 3.29 0.86
N LEU A 19 10.15 4.50 0.55
CA LEU A 19 10.59 5.26 -0.61
C LEU A 19 11.16 6.63 -0.18
N PRO A 20 12.28 7.09 -0.77
CA PRO A 20 12.79 8.43 -0.53
C PRO A 20 11.89 9.50 -1.18
N PHE A 21 11.28 9.15 -2.32
CA PHE A 21 10.37 10.01 -3.08
C PHE A 21 9.17 9.19 -3.58
N LEU A 22 7.99 9.80 -3.61
CA LEU A 22 6.79 9.17 -4.15
C LEU A 22 6.59 9.62 -5.60
N ASN A 23 6.98 8.77 -6.55
CA ASN A 23 6.93 9.02 -7.99
C ASN A 23 6.59 7.73 -8.75
N SER A 24 6.39 7.84 -10.08
CA SER A 24 6.01 6.69 -10.91
C SER A 24 7.03 5.53 -10.84
N GLN A 25 8.33 5.83 -10.74
CA GLN A 25 9.36 4.79 -10.62
C GLN A 25 9.22 3.98 -9.33
N GLY A 26 8.96 4.64 -8.20
CA GLY A 26 8.68 3.96 -6.93
C GLY A 26 7.43 3.07 -7.02
N VAL A 27 6.38 3.54 -7.70
CA VAL A 27 5.18 2.75 -7.97
C VAL A 27 5.48 1.55 -8.86
N GLU A 28 6.27 1.68 -9.92
CA GLU A 28 6.67 0.55 -10.79
C GLU A 28 7.41 -0.54 -10.02
N ILE A 29 8.32 -0.15 -9.12
CA ILE A 29 9.06 -1.11 -8.28
C ILE A 29 8.08 -1.86 -7.37
N LEU A 30 7.13 -1.15 -6.74
CA LEU A 30 6.10 -1.78 -5.92
C LEU A 30 5.22 -2.73 -6.75
N LEU A 31 4.78 -2.33 -7.94
CA LEU A 31 3.99 -3.18 -8.84
C LEU A 31 4.76 -4.45 -9.22
N LYS A 32 6.06 -4.35 -9.49
CA LYS A 32 6.91 -5.52 -9.76
C LYS A 32 6.99 -6.44 -8.55
N GLN A 33 7.15 -5.89 -7.35
CA GLN A 33 7.17 -6.68 -6.11
C GLN A 33 5.83 -7.42 -5.91
N VAL A 34 4.70 -6.72 -6.06
CA VAL A 34 3.37 -7.32 -5.97
C VAL A 34 3.20 -8.42 -7.03
N SER A 35 3.57 -8.15 -8.28
CA SER A 35 3.47 -9.11 -9.38
C SER A 35 4.23 -10.41 -9.08
N GLN A 36 5.42 -10.30 -8.46
CA GLN A 36 6.28 -11.42 -8.11
C GLN A 36 5.80 -12.19 -6.88
N SER A 37 5.03 -11.58 -5.99
CA SER A 37 4.51 -12.24 -4.78
C SER A 37 3.17 -12.93 -4.98
N LEU A 38 2.52 -12.71 -6.13
CA LEU A 38 1.31 -13.42 -6.53
C LEU A 38 1.64 -14.86 -7.00
N PRO A 39 0.74 -15.83 -6.76
CA PRO A 39 0.85 -17.15 -7.38
C PRO A 39 0.91 -17.04 -8.91
N ALA A 40 1.66 -17.93 -9.57
CA ALA A 40 1.91 -17.85 -11.02
C ALA A 40 0.65 -17.83 -11.90
N SER A 41 -0.45 -18.44 -11.44
CA SER A 41 -1.74 -18.49 -12.15
C SER A 41 -2.69 -17.34 -11.78
N SER A 42 -2.27 -16.41 -10.93
CA SER A 42 -3.13 -15.31 -10.43
C SER A 42 -2.98 -14.05 -11.27
N HIS A 43 -4.10 -13.34 -11.42
CA HIS A 43 -4.16 -12.00 -11.97
C HIS A 43 -4.76 -11.06 -10.91
N ALA A 44 -4.09 -9.95 -10.61
CA ALA A 44 -4.55 -9.01 -9.61
C ALA A 44 -5.23 -7.80 -10.25
N LEU A 45 -6.36 -7.39 -9.68
CA LEU A 45 -6.95 -6.08 -9.90
C LEU A 45 -6.50 -5.16 -8.75
N LEU A 46 -5.66 -4.17 -9.04
CA LEU A 46 -5.17 -3.22 -8.06
C LEU A 46 -6.00 -1.94 -8.12
N ILE A 47 -6.62 -1.59 -7.00
CA ILE A 47 -7.47 -0.41 -6.85
C ILE A 47 -6.59 0.74 -6.34
N LEU A 48 -6.61 1.88 -7.04
CA LEU A 48 -5.77 3.03 -6.76
C LEU A 48 -6.58 4.33 -6.82
N ASP A 49 -6.14 5.33 -6.06
CA ASP A 49 -6.56 6.71 -6.31
C ASP A 49 -5.96 7.25 -7.62
N ARG A 50 -6.26 8.50 -7.94
CA ARG A 50 -5.83 9.17 -9.17
C ARG A 50 -4.60 10.06 -8.98
N ALA A 51 -3.73 9.78 -8.00
CA ALA A 51 -2.49 10.52 -7.85
C ALA A 51 -1.66 10.46 -9.14
N SER A 52 -0.95 11.56 -9.45
CA SER A 52 -0.27 11.72 -10.75
C SER A 52 0.76 10.64 -11.05
N TYR A 53 1.37 10.05 -10.02
CA TYR A 53 2.30 8.92 -10.13
C TYR A 53 1.63 7.56 -10.38
N HIS A 54 0.33 7.42 -10.11
CA HIS A 54 -0.46 6.24 -10.48
C HIS A 54 -1.04 6.34 -11.90
N THR A 55 -1.37 7.55 -12.36
CA THR A 55 -1.96 7.78 -13.70
C THR A 55 -0.91 8.14 -14.77
N SER A 56 0.37 7.94 -14.47
CA SER A 56 1.46 8.31 -15.37
C SER A 56 1.44 7.45 -16.63
N LYS A 57 1.48 8.09 -17.81
CA LYS A 57 1.50 7.39 -19.11
C LYS A 57 2.77 6.54 -19.33
N THR A 58 3.82 6.80 -18.55
CA THR A 58 5.09 6.07 -18.63
C THR A 58 5.14 4.90 -17.65
N LEU A 59 4.11 4.71 -16.81
CA LEU A 59 4.06 3.66 -15.80
C LEU A 59 4.06 2.27 -16.45
N LYS A 60 5.06 1.46 -16.13
CA LYS A 60 5.13 0.05 -16.56
C LYS A 60 4.37 -0.85 -15.61
N VAL A 61 3.25 -1.40 -16.07
CA VAL A 61 2.42 -2.34 -15.30
C VAL A 61 2.76 -3.79 -15.72
N PRO A 62 3.06 -4.70 -14.76
CA PRO A 62 3.24 -6.12 -15.06
C PRO A 62 1.99 -6.76 -15.69
N SER A 63 2.18 -7.75 -16.58
CA SER A 63 1.08 -8.35 -17.35
C SER A 63 0.01 -9.08 -16.53
N ASN A 64 0.34 -9.46 -15.29
CA ASN A 64 -0.57 -10.10 -14.34
C ASN A 64 -1.26 -9.11 -13.38
N ILE A 65 -1.20 -7.80 -13.66
CA ILE A 65 -1.86 -6.75 -12.88
C ILE A 65 -2.70 -5.87 -13.81
N HIS A 66 -3.95 -5.61 -13.42
CA HIS A 66 -4.81 -4.59 -13.99
C HIS A 66 -5.01 -3.46 -12.96
N LEU A 67 -4.96 -2.20 -13.41
CA LEU A 67 -5.18 -1.04 -12.54
C LEU A 67 -6.63 -0.55 -12.67
N LEU A 68 -7.34 -0.44 -11.54
CA LEU A 68 -8.64 0.20 -11.46
C LEU A 68 -8.51 1.51 -10.68
N PHE A 69 -8.90 2.62 -11.33
CA PHE A 69 -8.83 3.94 -10.71
C PHE A 69 -10.17 4.32 -10.10
N LEU A 70 -10.15 4.72 -8.84
CA LEU A 70 -11.33 5.25 -8.15
C LEU A 70 -11.75 6.62 -8.71
N PRO A 71 -13.00 7.05 -8.49
CA PRO A 71 -13.42 8.43 -8.72
C PRO A 71 -12.53 9.42 -7.94
N PRO A 72 -12.33 10.65 -8.46
CA PRO A 72 -11.62 11.69 -7.73
C PRO A 72 -12.27 11.96 -6.36
N TYR A 73 -11.45 12.20 -5.34
CA TYR A 73 -11.88 12.57 -3.98
C TYR A 73 -12.76 11.53 -3.27
N SER A 74 -12.55 10.24 -3.53
CA SER A 74 -13.27 9.13 -2.87
C SER A 74 -12.36 8.26 -1.97
N PRO A 75 -11.73 8.82 -0.92
CA PRO A 75 -10.89 8.04 0.00
C PRO A 75 -11.67 6.93 0.73
N GLU A 76 -12.98 7.11 0.95
CA GLU A 76 -13.86 6.11 1.56
C GLU A 76 -13.98 4.80 0.76
N LEU A 77 -13.66 4.85 -0.53
CA LEU A 77 -13.64 3.69 -1.41
C LEU A 77 -12.28 2.99 -1.46
N ASN A 78 -11.24 3.57 -0.85
CA ASN A 78 -9.89 3.01 -0.81
C ASN A 78 -9.62 2.33 0.55
N PRO A 79 -9.65 0.98 0.64
CA PRO A 79 -9.54 0.28 1.92
C PRO A 79 -8.17 0.44 2.60
N VAL A 80 -7.15 0.85 1.85
CA VAL A 80 -5.82 1.14 2.39
C VAL A 80 -5.82 2.42 3.25
N GLU A 81 -6.77 3.34 3.10
CA GLU A 81 -6.89 4.51 3.97
C GLU A 81 -7.16 4.13 5.43
N ASN A 82 -7.94 3.07 5.67
CA ASN A 82 -8.16 2.53 7.02
C ASN A 82 -6.86 2.03 7.66
N LEU A 83 -5.97 1.41 6.86
CA LEU A 83 -4.65 1.00 7.33
C LEU A 83 -3.80 2.22 7.72
N TRP A 84 -3.83 3.27 6.91
CA TRP A 84 -3.11 4.52 7.21
C TRP A 84 -3.61 5.17 8.50
N HIS A 85 -4.92 5.27 8.67
CA HIS A 85 -5.51 5.75 9.92
C HIS A 85 -5.04 4.92 11.12
N TYR A 86 -5.06 3.59 11.01
CA TYR A 86 -4.62 2.69 12.07
C TYR A 86 -3.14 2.87 12.42
N LEU A 87 -2.25 2.93 11.42
CA LEU A 87 -0.82 3.10 11.64
C LEU A 87 -0.50 4.48 12.26
N CYS A 88 -1.16 5.53 11.79
CA CYS A 88 -1.06 6.86 12.37
C CYS A 88 -1.53 6.90 13.82
N SER A 89 -2.74 6.40 14.11
CA SER A 89 -3.33 6.51 15.45
C SER A 89 -2.58 5.71 16.52
N HIS A 90 -1.94 4.58 16.15
CA HIS A 90 -1.29 3.70 17.11
C HIS A 90 0.24 3.86 17.16
N PHE A 91 0.89 4.23 16.03
CA PHE A 91 2.34 4.14 15.90
C PHE A 91 3.03 5.42 15.43
N TRP A 92 2.46 6.15 14.46
CA TRP A 92 3.20 7.22 13.76
C TRP A 92 2.88 8.64 14.22
N SER A 93 1.64 8.93 14.61
CA SER A 93 1.26 10.28 15.04
C SER A 93 1.77 10.59 16.45
N ASN A 94 2.12 11.86 16.68
CA ASN A 94 2.52 12.38 17.99
C ASN A 94 3.71 11.60 18.60
N ARG A 95 4.76 11.40 17.79
CA ARG A 95 6.04 10.79 18.18
C ARG A 95 7.20 11.70 17.81
N ILE A 96 8.26 11.63 18.61
CA ILE A 96 9.52 12.32 18.34
C ILE A 96 10.55 11.24 17.99
N TYR A 97 11.26 11.43 16.88
CA TYR A 97 12.32 10.54 16.42
C TYR A 97 13.64 11.30 16.46
N ARG A 98 14.71 10.68 16.94
CA ARG A 98 16.06 11.29 17.05
C ARG A 98 16.70 11.56 15.68
N GLY A 99 16.15 10.98 14.61
CA GLY A 99 16.57 11.23 13.24
C GLY A 99 15.97 10.24 12.25
N TYR A 100 16.40 10.37 11.00
CA TYR A 100 15.85 9.57 9.88
C TYR A 100 15.95 8.06 10.12
N LYS A 101 17.10 7.56 10.60
CA LYS A 101 17.30 6.13 10.84
C LYS A 101 16.33 5.56 11.87
N GLU A 102 16.00 6.34 12.91
CA GLU A 102 15.03 5.89 13.91
C GLU A 102 13.60 5.94 13.36
N LEU A 103 13.26 7.00 12.62
CA LEU A 103 11.97 7.11 11.92
C LEU A 103 11.74 5.91 10.98
N GLU A 104 12.73 5.60 10.14
CA GLU A 104 12.69 4.48 9.20
C GLU A 104 12.56 3.13 9.92
N LYS A 105 13.39 2.89 10.93
CA LYS A 105 13.30 1.67 11.75
C LYS A 105 11.93 1.51 12.38
N MET A 106 11.36 2.59 12.92
CA MET A 106 10.04 2.58 13.56
C MET A 106 8.94 2.33 12.53
N ALA A 107 8.98 2.99 11.37
CA ALA A 107 8.01 2.77 10.31
C ALA A 107 8.00 1.32 9.83
N ILE A 108 9.18 0.73 9.59
CA ILE A 108 9.31 -0.69 9.19
C ILE A 108 8.79 -1.61 10.30
N ALA A 109 9.18 -1.37 11.56
CA ALA A 109 8.79 -2.23 12.68
C ALA A 109 7.28 -2.22 12.90
N SER A 110 6.64 -1.04 12.92
CA SER A 110 5.19 -0.92 13.06
C SER A 110 4.45 -1.48 11.84
N TRP A 111 4.94 -1.21 10.62
CA TRP A 111 4.32 -1.72 9.40
C TRP A 111 4.33 -3.24 9.41
N ARG A 112 5.46 -3.88 9.72
CA ARG A 112 5.55 -5.35 9.83
C ARG A 112 4.63 -5.90 10.91
N LYS A 113 4.58 -5.23 12.08
CA LYS A 113 3.71 -5.64 13.19
C LYS A 113 2.23 -5.65 12.81
N VAL A 114 1.79 -4.71 11.98
CA VAL A 114 0.39 -4.59 11.57
C VAL A 114 0.09 -5.42 10.32
N CYS A 115 0.93 -5.30 9.29
CA CYS A 115 0.65 -5.81 7.95
C CYS A 115 0.97 -7.29 7.75
N LEU A 116 1.80 -7.89 8.62
CA LEU A 116 2.08 -9.32 8.58
C LEU A 116 1.08 -10.17 9.39
N GLU A 117 0.08 -9.54 10.01
CA GLU A 117 -1.04 -10.24 10.63
C GLU A 117 -2.24 -10.28 9.67
N GLU A 118 -2.37 -11.37 8.91
CA GLU A 118 -3.39 -11.50 7.86
C GLU A 118 -4.82 -11.23 8.36
N LYS A 119 -5.18 -11.74 9.54
CA LYS A 119 -6.51 -11.54 10.13
C LYS A 119 -6.81 -10.05 10.35
N ARG A 120 -5.80 -9.30 10.81
CA ARG A 120 -5.91 -7.86 11.00
C ARG A 120 -6.06 -7.15 9.66
N MET A 121 -5.28 -7.53 8.65
CA MET A 121 -5.37 -6.92 7.33
C MET A 121 -6.72 -7.16 6.66
N LYS A 122 -7.27 -8.37 6.77
CA LYS A 122 -8.63 -8.70 6.32
C LYS A 122 -9.67 -7.81 7.00
N SER A 123 -9.50 -7.55 8.30
CA SER A 123 -10.44 -6.73 9.07
C SER A 123 -10.31 -5.23 8.78
N LEU A 124 -9.08 -4.69 8.75
CA LEU A 124 -8.83 -3.26 8.56
C LEU A 124 -9.15 -2.81 7.13
N CYS A 125 -8.79 -3.63 6.15
CA CYS A 125 -9.04 -3.34 4.74
C CYS A 125 -10.30 -4.04 4.22
N ALA A 126 -11.20 -4.50 5.10
CA ALA A 126 -12.48 -5.05 4.71
C ALA A 126 -13.25 -4.01 3.91
N VAL A 127 -13.71 -4.40 2.72
CA VAL A 127 -14.54 -3.54 1.87
C VAL A 127 -15.57 -4.41 1.18
N SER A 128 -16.82 -3.95 1.21
CA SER A 128 -17.88 -4.53 0.40
C SER A 128 -18.10 -3.61 -0.79
N TYR A 129 -17.64 -4.03 -1.96
CA TYR A 129 -18.10 -3.41 -3.20
C TYR A 129 -19.46 -4.03 -3.50
N ALA A 130 -20.52 -3.26 -3.26
CA ALA A 130 -21.90 -3.64 -3.56
C ALA A 130 -22.17 -3.58 -5.07
#